data_AF-A0A1E9D8F0-F1
#
_entry.id   AF-A0A1E9D8F0-F1
#
_cell.length_a   1.000
_cell.length_b   1.000
_cell.length_c   1.000
_cell.angle_alpha   90.00
_cell.angle_beta   90.00
_cell.angle_gamma   90.00
#
_symmetry.space_group_name_H-M   'P 1'
#
loop_
_entity.id
_entity.type
_entity.pdbx_description
1 polymer ?
#
loop_
_entity_poly.entity_id
_entity_poly.type
_entity_poly.pdbx_seq_one_letter_code
_entity_poly.pdbx_strand_id
1 'polypeptide(L)'
;MKKLIEFMAFDLDAFLKEKDIRVLASEPWIDYSQGSDGKTIGTKYKCIIFSDNTKYKNPKDAGVNAVESLTIKVSAENKHFKKLSKVKIIEAEAKVYGDYSNMLSVKAKDIEFIEK
;
A
#
# COMPACT_ATOMS: atom_id res chain seq x y z
N MET A 1 -10.24 -28.29 -4.67
CA MET A 1 -9.11 -27.45 -5.16
C MET A 1 -8.58 -26.65 -3.97
N LYS A 2 -7.26 -26.67 -3.72
CA LYS A 2 -6.62 -25.88 -2.66
C LYS A 2 -6.02 -24.61 -3.28
N LYS A 3 -5.81 -23.54 -2.49
CA LYS A 3 -5.16 -22.28 -2.93
C LYS A 3 -5.93 -21.42 -3.95
N LEU A 4 -7.24 -21.62 -4.10
CA LEU A 4 -8.09 -20.78 -4.96
C LEU A 4 -8.07 -19.28 -4.57
N ILE A 5 -7.77 -18.98 -3.31
CA ILE A 5 -7.62 -17.60 -2.83
C ILE A 5 -6.41 -16.89 -3.44
N GLU A 6 -5.36 -17.62 -3.87
CA GLU A 6 -4.22 -17.05 -4.60
C GLU A 6 -4.60 -16.60 -6.02
N PHE A 7 -5.75 -17.06 -6.53
CA PHE A 7 -6.33 -16.66 -7.82
C PHE A 7 -7.42 -15.59 -7.67
N MET A 8 -7.83 -15.23 -6.45
CA MET A 8 -8.67 -14.05 -6.23
C MET A 8 -7.79 -12.82 -6.34
N ALA A 9 -7.91 -12.09 -7.45
CA ALA A 9 -7.30 -10.78 -7.58
C ALA A 9 -7.93 -9.84 -6.54
N PHE A 10 -7.11 -9.29 -5.64
CA PHE A 10 -7.56 -8.23 -4.75
C PHE A 10 -7.71 -6.95 -5.58
N ASP A 11 -8.92 -6.43 -5.66
CA ASP A 11 -9.22 -5.18 -6.37
C ASP A 11 -8.72 -3.99 -5.53
N LEU A 12 -7.45 -3.64 -5.76
CA LEU A 12 -6.79 -2.56 -5.06
C LEU A 12 -7.44 -1.21 -5.40
N ASP A 13 -7.77 -0.95 -6.66
CA ASP A 13 -8.41 0.30 -7.08
C ASP A 13 -9.74 0.51 -6.33
N ALA A 14 -10.59 -0.52 -6.26
CA ALA A 14 -11.83 -0.46 -5.49
C ALA A 14 -11.57 -0.22 -3.99
N PHE A 15 -10.54 -0.85 -3.43
CA PHE A 15 -10.17 -0.67 -2.02
C PHE A 15 -9.67 0.74 -1.69
N LEU A 16 -8.88 1.35 -2.57
CA LEU A 16 -8.28 2.68 -2.34
C LEU A 16 -9.25 3.82 -2.66
N LYS A 17 -10.24 3.60 -3.54
CA LYS A 17 -11.14 4.64 -4.06
C LYS A 17 -11.83 5.47 -2.98
N GLU A 18 -12.28 4.83 -1.90
CA GLU A 18 -13.01 5.49 -0.80
C GLU A 18 -12.13 5.76 0.43
N LYS A 19 -10.80 5.66 0.29
CA LYS A 19 -9.85 5.86 1.39
C LYS A 19 -9.02 7.14 1.18
N ASP A 20 -8.82 7.88 2.28
CA ASP A 20 -7.82 8.95 2.33
C ASP A 20 -6.50 8.35 2.81
N ILE A 21 -5.53 8.22 1.91
CA ILE A 21 -4.23 7.64 2.22
C ILE A 21 -3.21 8.76 2.28
N ARG A 22 -2.45 8.80 3.37
CA ARG A 22 -1.47 9.84 3.61
C ARG A 22 -0.10 9.26 3.87
N VAL A 23 0.92 9.88 3.31
CA VAL A 23 2.31 9.47 3.51
C VAL A 23 2.83 9.97 4.86
N LEU A 24 3.55 9.11 5.58
CA LEU A 24 4.18 9.43 6.85
C LEU A 24 5.70 9.43 6.77
N ALA A 25 6.26 8.46 6.04
CA ALA A 25 7.70 8.28 5.90
C ALA A 25 8.03 7.52 4.61
N SER A 26 9.30 7.58 4.22
CA SER A 26 9.87 6.80 3.12
C SER A 26 11.18 6.18 3.58
N GLU A 27 11.46 4.96 3.13
CA GLU A 27 12.73 4.26 3.34
C GLU A 27 13.17 3.61 2.01
N PRO A 28 14.48 3.45 1.76
CA PRO A 28 14.95 2.77 0.55
C PRO A 28 14.44 1.32 0.52
N TRP A 29 13.90 0.90 -0.62
CA TRP A 29 13.56 -0.50 -0.85
C TRP A 29 14.81 -1.23 -1.33
N ILE A 30 15.43 -1.97 -0.40
CA ILE A 30 16.63 -2.75 -0.67
C ILE A 30 16.24 -4.22 -0.95
N ASP A 31 16.78 -4.77 -2.03
CA ASP A 31 16.74 -6.19 -2.35
C ASP A 31 18.06 -6.85 -1.93
N TYR A 32 17.95 -7.94 -1.15
CA TYR A 32 19.08 -8.72 -0.64
C TYR A 32 19.20 -10.09 -1.33
N SER A 33 18.48 -10.32 -2.44
CA SER A 33 18.44 -11.62 -3.11
C SER A 33 19.78 -12.05 -3.73
N GLN A 34 20.72 -11.12 -3.94
CA GLN A 34 22.02 -11.40 -4.59
C GLN A 34 23.25 -11.26 -3.67
N GLY A 35 23.06 -11.15 -2.34
CA GLY A 35 24.17 -11.12 -1.38
C GLY A 35 23.99 -10.14 -0.23
N SER A 36 25.03 -10.00 0.59
CA SER A 36 25.10 -9.10 1.76
C SER A 36 25.02 -7.62 1.38
N ASP A 37 25.50 -7.27 0.19
CA ASP A 37 25.44 -5.93 -0.39
C ASP A 37 24.09 -5.73 -1.08
N GLY A 38 23.09 -5.34 -0.30
CA GLY A 38 21.75 -5.11 -0.81
C GLY A 38 21.69 -3.97 -1.84
N LYS A 39 20.97 -4.18 -2.94
CA LYS A 39 20.77 -3.16 -3.98
C LYS A 39 19.48 -2.40 -3.72
N THR A 40 19.52 -1.07 -3.74
CA THR A 40 18.31 -0.25 -3.77
C THR A 40 17.57 -0.47 -5.10
N ILE A 41 16.38 -1.06 -5.03
CA ILE A 41 15.52 -1.33 -6.18
C ILE A 41 14.30 -0.38 -6.24
N GLY A 42 14.18 0.53 -5.28
CA GLY A 42 13.14 1.54 -5.25
C GLY A 42 12.96 2.17 -3.87
N THR A 43 11.73 2.57 -3.55
CA THR A 43 11.36 3.25 -2.31
C THR A 43 10.14 2.60 -1.67
N LYS A 44 10.20 2.34 -0.36
CA LYS A 44 9.04 1.96 0.46
C LYS A 44 8.46 3.22 1.08
N TYR A 45 7.20 3.48 0.82
CA TYR A 45 6.43 4.54 1.48
C TYR A 45 5.59 3.93 2.58
N LYS A 46 5.78 4.42 3.80
CA LYS A 46 4.92 4.14 4.94
C LYS A 46 3.79 5.15 4.92
N CYS A 47 2.59 4.65 4.73
CA CYS A 47 1.36 5.41 4.64
C CYS A 47 0.41 5.03 5.77
N ILE A 48 -0.59 5.88 5.99
CA ILE A 48 -1.70 5.64 6.90
C ILE A 48 -3.01 5.87 6.17
N ILE A 49 -4.00 5.05 6.46
CA ILE A 49 -5.38 5.29 6.04
C ILE A 49 -5.97 6.29 7.03
N PHE A 50 -5.95 7.58 6.65
CA PHE A 50 -6.43 8.67 7.49
C PHE A 50 -7.95 8.60 7.69
N SER A 51 -8.69 8.20 6.65
CA SER A 51 -10.11 7.89 6.75
C SER A 51 -10.48 6.77 5.79
N ASP A 52 -11.42 5.95 6.22
CA ASP A 52 -11.97 4.86 5.44
C ASP A 52 -13.49 5.02 5.32
N ASN A 53 -13.96 5.49 4.17
CA ASN A 53 -15.38 5.68 3.88
C ASN A 53 -15.98 4.49 3.12
N THR A 54 -15.25 3.39 3.01
CA THR A 54 -15.66 2.24 2.21
C THR A 54 -16.92 1.62 2.78
N LYS A 55 -17.93 1.45 1.93
CA LYS A 55 -19.16 0.73 2.28
C LYS A 55 -18.94 -0.78 2.19
N TYR A 56 -18.54 -1.37 3.31
CA TYR A 56 -18.46 -2.83 3.43
C TYR A 56 -19.86 -3.46 3.45
N LYS A 57 -19.93 -4.76 3.14
CA LYS A 57 -21.20 -5.53 3.12
C LYS A 57 -21.89 -5.52 4.48
N ASN A 58 -21.13 -5.49 5.57
CA ASN A 58 -21.64 -5.34 6.92
C ASN A 58 -21.42 -3.89 7.38
N PRO A 59 -22.48 -3.14 7.74
CA PRO A 59 -22.37 -1.76 8.19
C PRO A 59 -21.49 -1.56 9.44
N LYS A 60 -21.31 -2.60 10.25
CA LYS A 60 -20.44 -2.56 11.44
C LYS A 60 -18.95 -2.45 11.10
N ASP A 61 -18.57 -2.79 9.88
CA ASP A 61 -17.17 -2.75 9.43
C ASP A 61 -16.80 -1.37 8.84
N ALA A 62 -17.73 -0.40 8.87
CA ALA A 62 -17.44 0.96 8.45
C ALA A 62 -16.26 1.54 9.23
N GLY A 63 -15.26 2.06 8.52
CA GLY A 63 -14.06 2.62 9.14
C GLY A 63 -13.08 1.60 9.72
N VAL A 64 -13.28 0.29 9.50
CA VAL A 64 -12.44 -0.76 10.13
C VAL A 64 -10.94 -0.62 9.81
N ASN A 65 -10.59 -0.10 8.63
CA ASN A 65 -9.20 0.11 8.23
C ASN A 65 -8.70 1.53 8.52
N ALA A 66 -9.48 2.39 9.19
CA ALA A 66 -9.02 3.72 9.56
C ALA A 66 -7.88 3.64 10.58
N VAL A 67 -6.90 4.54 10.47
CA VAL A 67 -5.68 4.59 11.31
C VAL A 67 -4.71 3.43 11.07
N GLU A 68 -5.05 2.46 10.21
CA GLU A 68 -4.12 1.40 9.84
C GLU A 68 -2.99 1.90 8.94
N SER A 69 -1.81 1.31 9.14
CA SER A 69 -0.63 1.60 8.33
C SER A 69 -0.55 0.72 7.08
N LEU A 70 -0.25 1.33 5.95
CA LEU A 70 -0.04 0.66 4.67
C LEU A 70 1.40 0.85 4.22
N THR A 71 2.04 -0.19 3.71
CA THR A 71 3.37 -0.07 3.07
C THR A 71 3.24 -0.21 1.56
N ILE A 72 3.66 0.82 0.84
CA ILE A 72 3.64 0.85 -0.63
C ILE A 72 5.09 0.78 -1.12
N LYS A 73 5.42 -0.28 -1.85
CA LYS A 73 6.72 -0.47 -2.50
C LYS A 73 6.64 0.10 -3.90
N VAL A 74 7.46 1.10 -4.20
CA VAL A 74 7.52 1.77 -5.50
C VAL A 74 8.86 1.47 -6.13
N SER A 75 8.87 0.98 -7.37
CA SER A 75 10.10 0.70 -8.14
C SER A 75 10.73 1.97 -8.74
N ALA A 76 10.64 3.09 -8.02
CA ALA A 76 11.15 4.40 -8.43
C ALA A 76 11.97 5.03 -7.30
N GLU A 77 12.76 6.04 -7.65
CA GLU A 77 13.54 6.82 -6.69
C GLU A 77 12.65 7.54 -5.69
N ASN A 78 13.24 7.90 -4.54
CA ASN A 78 12.49 8.56 -3.49
C ASN A 78 12.11 9.98 -3.92
N LYS A 79 10.82 10.22 -4.09
CA LYS A 79 10.24 11.54 -4.32
C LYS A 79 10.09 12.31 -3.01
N HIS A 80 10.36 13.61 -3.04
CA HIS A 80 10.09 14.50 -1.91
C HIS A 80 8.58 14.63 -1.65
N PHE A 81 8.18 14.62 -0.38
CA PHE A 81 6.80 14.80 0.05
C PHE A 81 6.74 15.55 1.38
N LYS A 82 5.63 16.28 1.59
CA LYS A 82 5.28 16.78 2.91
C LYS A 82 4.57 15.68 3.71
N LYS A 83 4.87 15.59 5.01
CA LYS A 83 4.21 14.64 5.90
C LYS A 83 2.71 14.90 5.90
N LEU A 84 1.91 13.83 5.84
CA LEU A 84 0.46 13.84 5.69
C LEU A 84 -0.06 14.30 4.30
N SER A 85 0.80 14.42 3.28
CA SER A 85 0.33 14.62 1.91
C SER A 85 -0.49 13.45 1.43
N LYS A 86 -1.53 13.74 0.62
CA LYS A 86 -2.38 12.72 0.05
C LYS A 86 -1.61 11.94 -1.01
N VAL A 87 -1.75 10.62 -0.97
CA VAL A 87 -1.08 9.70 -1.86
C VAL A 87 -2.01 9.28 -2.99
N LYS A 88 -1.50 9.33 -4.21
CA LYS A 88 -2.12 8.72 -5.38
C LYS A 88 -1.15 7.70 -5.96
N ILE A 89 -1.59 6.46 -6.06
CA ILE A 89 -0.74 5.34 -6.51
C ILE A 89 -1.00 5.12 -8.00
N ILE A 90 0.07 4.91 -8.79
CA ILE A 90 0.01 4.69 -10.24
C ILE A 90 0.41 3.24 -10.53
N GLU A 91 -0.44 2.53 -11.29
CA GLU A 91 -0.23 1.13 -11.73
C GLU A 91 0.22 0.23 -10.57
N ALA A 92 -0.72 -0.08 -9.68
CA ALA A 92 -0.45 -0.79 -8.44
C ALA A 92 -1.10 -2.17 -8.38
N GLU A 93 -0.35 -3.10 -7.82
CA GLU A 93 -0.76 -4.47 -7.56
C GLU A 93 -0.64 -4.73 -6.07
N ALA A 94 -1.68 -5.30 -5.47
CA ALA A 94 -1.64 -5.68 -4.06
C ALA A 94 -1.69 -7.18 -3.90
N LYS A 95 -0.87 -7.68 -2.98
CA LYS A 95 -0.89 -9.07 -2.55
C LYS A 95 -1.24 -9.12 -1.08
N VAL A 96 -2.34 -9.81 -0.78
CA VAL A 96 -2.72 -10.16 0.59
C VAL A 96 -1.85 -11.33 1.05
N TYR A 97 -1.30 -11.23 2.25
CA TYR A 97 -0.44 -12.26 2.86
C TYR A 97 -0.63 -12.29 4.38
N GLY A 98 0.09 -13.20 5.04
CA GLY A 98 -0.04 -13.48 6.47
C GLY A 98 -0.99 -14.65 6.73
N ASP A 99 -0.78 -15.36 7.84
CA ASP A 99 -1.55 -16.56 8.20
C ASP A 99 -3.06 -16.31 8.30
N TYR A 100 -3.43 -15.07 8.65
CA TYR A 100 -4.82 -14.60 8.74
C TYR A 100 -5.24 -13.72 7.57
N SER A 101 -4.43 -13.60 6.51
CA SER A 101 -4.70 -12.70 5.37
C SER A 101 -4.93 -11.24 5.78
N ASN A 102 -4.24 -10.80 6.82
CA ASN A 102 -4.38 -9.49 7.45
C ASN A 102 -3.27 -8.51 7.06
N MET A 103 -2.30 -8.93 6.25
CA MET A 103 -1.24 -8.06 5.77
C MET A 103 -1.42 -7.78 4.27
N LEU A 104 -1.25 -6.52 3.88
CA LEU A 104 -1.35 -6.08 2.50
C LEU A 104 0.01 -5.56 2.04
N SER A 105 0.59 -6.20 1.01
CA SER A 105 1.77 -5.68 0.34
C SER A 105 1.32 -5.02 -0.95
N VAL A 106 1.49 -3.71 -1.05
CA VAL A 106 1.22 -2.97 -2.28
C VAL A 106 2.53 -2.74 -3.00
N LYS A 107 2.57 -3.12 -4.27
CA LYS A 107 3.64 -2.77 -5.21
C LYS A 107 3.06 -1.81 -6.24
N ALA A 108 3.77 -0.74 -6.54
CA ALA A 108 3.35 0.24 -7.50
C ALA A 108 4.51 0.60 -8.42
N LYS A 109 4.18 0.99 -9.64
CA LYS A 109 5.18 1.52 -10.56
C LYS A 109 5.61 2.93 -10.15
N ASP A 110 4.64 3.76 -9.76
CA ASP A 110 4.91 5.12 -9.34
C ASP A 110 3.91 5.64 -8.29
N ILE A 111 4.26 6.74 -7.64
CA ILE A 111 3.45 7.43 -6.64
C ILE A 111 3.47 8.94 -6.88
N GLU A 112 2.30 9.58 -6.72
CA GLU A 112 2.15 11.02 -6.75
C GLU A 112 1.67 11.52 -5.38
N PHE A 113 2.22 12.65 -4.96
CA PHE A 113 1.79 13.34 -3.74
C PHE A 113 0.98 14.56 -4.14
N ILE A 114 -0.29 14.57 -3.73
CA ILE A 114 -1.17 15.72 -3.91
C ILE A 114 -1.02 16.57 -2.66
N GLU A 115 -0.29 17.67 -2.79
CA GLU A 115 -0.23 18.69 -1.75
C GLU A 115 -1.54 19.52 -1.83
N LYS A 116 -2.27 19.57 -0.72
CA LYS A 116 -3.36 20.52 -0.50
C LYS A 116 -2.93 21.53 0.55
#